data_AF-A0A9N9NUK7-F1
#
_entry.id   AF-A0A9N9NUK7-F1
#
_cell.length_a   1.000
_cell.length_b   1.000
_cell.length_c   1.000
_cell.angle_alpha   90.00
_cell.angle_beta   90.00
_cell.angle_gamma   90.00
#
_symmetry.space_group_name_H-M   'P 1'
#
loop_
_entity.id
_entity.type
_entity.pdbx_description
1 polymer ?
#
loop_
_entity_poly.entity_id
_entity_poly.type
_entity_poly.pdbx_seq_one_letter_code
_entity_poly.pdbx_strand_id
1 'polypeptide(L)'
;DELSKEAYWTEMVKITMDMMKKLRSQVNAYLEIKSGSSHFKMAYEEVLFPVCFAGKKKYFGVGHEDKVNFKPKNLFKKEIDTVKQGNSELFRFIRDKIM
;
A
#
# COMPACT_ATOMS: atom_id res chain seq x y z
N ASP A 1 27.33 -6.62 -14.34
CA ASP A 1 25.88 -6.75 -14.60
C ASP A 1 25.13 -5.66 -13.87
N GLU A 2 24.40 -4.83 -14.63
CA GLU A 2 23.62 -3.73 -14.10
C GLU A 2 22.22 -4.25 -13.72
N LEU A 3 21.81 -4.03 -12.48
CA LEU A 3 20.56 -4.56 -11.95
C LEU A 3 19.40 -3.75 -12.53
N SER A 4 18.38 -4.42 -13.11
CA SER A 4 17.24 -3.69 -13.68
C SER A 4 16.47 -2.96 -12.58
N LYS A 5 15.93 -1.78 -12.92
CA LYS A 5 15.16 -0.96 -11.98
C LYS A 5 14.00 -1.73 -11.33
N GLU A 6 13.29 -2.55 -12.11
CA GLU A 6 12.19 -3.38 -11.62
C GLU A 6 12.68 -4.50 -10.69
N ALA A 7 13.83 -5.13 -10.98
CA ALA A 7 14.42 -6.13 -10.09
C ALA A 7 14.84 -5.51 -8.76
N TYR A 8 15.46 -4.33 -8.79
CA TYR A 8 15.82 -3.59 -7.58
C TYR A 8 14.60 -3.26 -6.73
N TRP A 9 13.55 -2.70 -7.36
CA TRP A 9 12.30 -2.38 -6.69
C TRP A 9 11.60 -3.62 -6.13
N THR A 10 11.64 -4.73 -6.86
CA THR A 10 11.08 -6.00 -6.40
C THR A 10 11.75 -6.47 -5.12
N GLU A 11 13.07 -6.45 -5.07
CA GLU A 11 13.82 -6.84 -3.86
C GLU A 11 13.57 -5.86 -2.70
N MET A 12 13.53 -4.56 -2.95
CA MET A 12 13.19 -3.58 -1.92
C MET A 12 11.81 -3.83 -1.30
N VAL A 13 10.80 -4.12 -2.13
CA VAL A 13 9.45 -4.41 -1.63
C VAL A 13 9.46 -5.71 -0.82
N LYS A 14 10.09 -6.78 -1.31
CA LYS A 14 10.18 -8.07 -0.57
C LYS A 14 10.80 -7.89 0.82
N ILE A 15 11.94 -7.20 0.90
CA ILE A 15 12.63 -6.91 2.17
C ILE A 15 11.68 -6.17 3.11
N THR A 16 10.96 -5.17 2.59
CA THR A 16 9.98 -4.41 3.38
C THR A 16 8.85 -5.30 3.90
N MET A 17 8.27 -6.14 3.04
CA MET A 17 7.19 -7.06 3.42
C MET A 17 7.63 -8.01 4.54
N ASP A 18 8.82 -8.59 4.43
CA ASP A 18 9.36 -9.49 5.45
C ASP A 18 9.67 -8.78 6.77
N MET A 19 10.20 -7.56 6.70
CA MET A 19 10.42 -6.73 7.87
C MET A 19 9.11 -6.37 8.58
N MET A 20 8.07 -6.01 7.83
CA MET A 20 6.76 -5.68 8.39
C MET A 20 6.08 -6.87 9.07
N LYS A 21 6.26 -8.10 8.54
CA LYS A 21 5.79 -9.32 9.20
C LYS A 21 6.48 -9.54 10.56
N LYS A 22 7.79 -9.29 10.65
CA LYS A 22 8.54 -9.37 11.91
C LYS A 22 8.07 -8.29 12.90
N LEU A 23 7.93 -7.06 12.43
CA LEU A 23 7.44 -5.94 13.23
C LEU A 23 6.03 -6.21 13.78
N ARG A 24 5.12 -6.72 12.96
CA ARG A 24 3.77 -7.13 13.39
C ARG A 24 3.82 -8.09 14.58
N SER A 25 4.66 -9.12 14.52
CA SER A 25 4.82 -10.08 15.61
C SER A 25 5.36 -9.44 16.88
N GLN A 26 6.35 -8.53 16.76
CA GLN A 26 6.89 -7.79 17.89
C GLN A 26 5.86 -6.85 18.53
N VAL A 27 5.09 -6.12 17.71
CA VAL A 27 4.00 -5.24 18.16
C VAL A 27 2.93 -6.05 18.88
N ASN A 28 2.53 -7.20 18.34
CA ASN A 28 1.51 -8.04 18.97
C ASN A 28 1.98 -8.61 20.32
N ALA A 29 3.24 -9.06 20.42
CA ALA A 29 3.80 -9.49 21.69
C ALA A 29 3.82 -8.36 22.72
N TYR A 30 4.20 -7.15 22.31
CA TYR A 30 4.18 -5.97 23.18
C TYR A 30 2.76 -5.59 23.62
N LEU A 31 1.78 -5.62 22.71
CA LEU A 31 0.38 -5.33 23.02
C LEU A 31 -0.21 -6.33 24.01
N GLU A 32 0.14 -7.61 23.89
CA GLU A 32 -0.30 -8.66 24.81
C GLU A 32 0.25 -8.42 26.21
N ILE A 33 1.55 -8.14 26.34
CA ILE A 33 2.19 -7.81 27.62
C ILE A 33 1.53 -6.57 28.25
N LYS A 34 1.27 -5.53 27.44
CA LYS A 34 0.75 -4.24 27.94
C LYS A 34 -0.74 -4.29 28.32
N SER A 35 -1.54 -5.03 27.55
CA SER A 35 -2.99 -5.10 27.78
C SER A 35 -3.41 -6.28 28.66
N GLY A 36 -2.49 -7.22 28.95
CA GLY A 36 -2.78 -8.45 29.67
C GLY A 36 -3.69 -9.42 28.90
N SER A 37 -3.89 -9.18 27.59
CA SER A 37 -4.75 -10.02 26.76
C SER A 37 -4.32 -10.00 25.30
N SER A 38 -4.64 -11.07 24.55
CA SER A 38 -4.31 -11.18 23.13
C SER A 38 -5.43 -10.66 22.20
N HIS A 39 -6.38 -9.88 22.73
CA HIS A 39 -7.48 -9.31 21.94
C HIS A 39 -7.02 -8.20 20.98
N PHE A 40 -6.01 -7.41 21.36
CA PHE A 40 -5.46 -6.35 20.51
C PHE A 40 -4.33 -6.89 19.65
N LYS A 41 -4.56 -6.99 18.33
CA LYS A 41 -3.56 -7.44 17.35
C LYS A 41 -3.51 -6.51 16.14
N MET A 42 -2.30 -6.14 15.75
CA MET A 42 -1.99 -5.56 14.45
C MET A 42 -2.00 -6.66 13.39
N ALA A 43 -2.73 -6.42 12.29
CA ALA A 43 -2.64 -7.19 11.07
C ALA A 43 -1.69 -6.51 10.08
N TYR A 44 -1.03 -7.30 9.24
CA TYR A 44 -0.32 -6.79 8.08
C TYR A 44 -1.30 -6.82 6.91
N GLU A 45 -1.42 -5.71 6.17
CA GLU A 45 -2.31 -5.60 5.02
C GLU A 45 -1.49 -5.57 3.72
N GLU A 46 -0.73 -4.50 3.49
CA GLU A 46 0.01 -4.30 2.24
C GLU A 46 1.21 -3.35 2.40
N VAL A 47 2.12 -3.41 1.43
CA VAL A 47 3.13 -2.36 1.16
C VAL A 47 2.69 -1.60 -0.09
N LEU A 48 2.54 -0.28 0.02
CA LEU A 48 2.11 0.57 -1.08
C LEU A 48 3.33 1.21 -1.77
N PHE A 49 3.73 0.70 -2.94
CA PHE A 49 4.87 1.22 -3.69
C PHE A 49 4.77 0.91 -5.20
N PRO A 50 5.04 1.88 -6.10
CA PRO A 50 5.20 3.30 -5.84
C PRO A 50 3.89 3.93 -5.36
N VAL A 51 3.99 5.06 -4.65
CA VAL A 51 2.85 5.78 -4.07
C VAL A 51 2.95 7.27 -4.38
N CYS A 52 1.80 7.88 -4.70
CA CYS A 52 1.64 9.32 -4.85
C CYS A 52 0.72 9.85 -3.73
N PHE A 53 1.24 10.77 -2.92
CA PHE A 53 0.47 11.49 -1.90
C PHE A 53 0.04 12.85 -2.46
N ALA A 54 -1.25 12.98 -2.78
CA ALA A 54 -1.83 14.19 -3.37
C ALA A 54 -2.40 15.17 -2.31
N GLY A 55 -2.53 14.73 -1.06
CA GLY A 55 -2.99 15.55 0.04
C GLY A 55 -3.40 14.73 1.25
N LYS A 56 -3.94 15.39 2.28
CA LYS A 56 -4.41 14.71 3.50
C LYS A 56 -5.45 13.66 3.12
N LYS A 57 -5.18 12.39 3.47
CA LYS A 57 -5.96 11.19 3.14
C LYS A 57 -6.10 10.88 1.64
N LYS A 58 -5.51 11.68 0.75
CA LYS A 58 -5.60 11.55 -0.70
C LYS A 58 -4.33 10.94 -1.24
N TYR A 59 -4.34 9.65 -1.55
CA TYR A 59 -3.18 8.98 -2.11
C TYR A 59 -3.59 7.79 -2.98
N PHE A 60 -2.73 7.43 -3.90
CA PHE A 60 -2.90 6.25 -4.73
C PHE A 60 -1.55 5.61 -5.02
N GLY A 61 -1.55 4.33 -5.34
CA GLY A 61 -0.33 3.59 -5.59
C GLY A 61 -0.59 2.14 -5.94
N VAL A 62 0.49 1.37 -6.00
CA VAL A 62 0.44 -0.07 -6.25
C VAL A 62 0.54 -0.81 -4.92
N GLY A 63 -0.52 -1.53 -4.55
CA GLY A 63 -0.57 -2.35 -3.34
C GLY A 63 0.14 -3.68 -3.54
N HIS A 64 1.00 -4.04 -2.60
CA HIS A 64 1.69 -5.33 -2.53
C HIS A 64 1.28 -6.07 -1.26
N GLU A 65 0.33 -6.99 -1.39
CA GLU A 65 -0.25 -7.76 -0.29
C GLU A 65 0.63 -8.98 0.06
N ASP A 66 0.47 -10.09 -0.66
CA ASP A 66 1.24 -11.32 -0.43
C ASP A 66 2.46 -11.46 -1.34
N LYS A 67 2.38 -10.88 -2.54
CA LYS A 67 3.41 -10.94 -3.58
C LYS A 67 3.63 -9.56 -4.17
N VAL A 68 4.87 -9.29 -4.56
CA VAL A 68 5.20 -8.08 -5.32
C VAL A 68 4.52 -8.15 -6.68
N ASN A 69 3.72 -7.15 -7.00
CA ASN A 69 2.98 -7.04 -8.25
C ASN A 69 2.98 -5.60 -8.74
N PHE A 70 3.90 -5.28 -9.67
CA PHE A 70 3.97 -3.95 -10.29
C PHE A 70 2.93 -3.72 -11.40
N LYS A 71 2.14 -4.74 -11.76
CA LYS A 71 1.11 -4.68 -12.80
C LYS A 71 -0.25 -5.11 -12.22
N PRO A 72 -0.77 -4.40 -11.21
CA PRO A 72 -2.08 -4.73 -10.64
C PRO A 72 -3.17 -4.43 -11.67
N LYS A 73 -4.31 -5.13 -11.56
CA LYS A 73 -5.49 -4.84 -12.39
C LYS A 73 -6.06 -3.45 -12.07
N ASN A 74 -6.02 -3.05 -10.81
CA ASN A 74 -6.50 -1.76 -10.32
C ASN A 74 -5.46 -1.18 -9.35
N LEU A 75 -5.23 0.13 -9.44
CA LEU A 75 -4.44 0.85 -8.43
C LEU A 75 -5.22 0.97 -7.11
N PHE A 76 -4.49 0.97 -6.01
CA PHE A 76 -5.02 1.38 -4.71
C PHE A 76 -5.30 2.88 -4.75
N LYS A 77 -6.49 3.31 -4.31
CA LYS A 77 -6.92 4.72 -4.34
C LYS A 77 -7.63 5.05 -3.02
N LYS A 78 -7.09 6.00 -2.24
CA LYS A 78 -7.70 6.53 -1.01
C LYS A 78 -8.18 7.95 -1.21
N GLU A 79 -9.47 8.17 -0.97
CA GLU A 79 -10.17 9.48 -0.94
C GLU A 79 -9.82 10.44 -2.10
N ILE A 80 -9.34 9.94 -3.23
CA ILE A 80 -9.12 10.76 -4.42
C ILE A 80 -10.47 11.32 -4.87
N ASP A 81 -10.54 12.64 -5.07
CA ASP A 81 -11.79 13.41 -5.24
C ASP A 81 -12.71 12.88 -6.35
N THR A 82 -12.16 12.16 -7.32
CA THR A 82 -12.88 11.53 -8.43
C THR A 82 -13.74 10.33 -8.03
N VAL A 83 -13.57 9.74 -6.84
CA VAL A 83 -14.43 8.63 -6.36
C VAL A 83 -15.81 9.15 -5.90
N LYS A 84 -15.95 10.46 -5.67
CA LYS A 84 -17.21 11.06 -5.22
C LYS A 84 -18.20 11.21 -6.38
N GLN A 85 -19.49 11.05 -6.09
CA GLN A 85 -20.58 11.27 -7.03
C GLN A 85 -20.68 12.78 -7.37
N GLY A 86 -20.95 13.12 -8.64
CA GLY A 86 -21.10 14.51 -9.10
C GLY A 86 -19.94 15.10 -9.92
N ASN A 87 -18.96 14.28 -10.30
CA ASN A 87 -17.84 14.71 -11.16
C ASN A 87 -18.23 14.76 -12.65
N SER A 88 -17.61 15.68 -13.41
CA SER A 88 -17.83 15.78 -14.86
C SER A 88 -17.20 14.59 -15.62
N GLU A 89 -17.74 14.25 -16.78
CA GLU A 89 -17.23 13.14 -17.60
C GLU A 89 -15.79 13.38 -18.06
N LEU A 90 -15.45 14.62 -18.42
CA LEU A 90 -14.09 15.02 -18.79
C LEU A 90 -13.11 14.75 -17.65
N PHE A 91 -13.50 15.06 -16.41
CA PHE A 91 -12.66 14.83 -15.24
C PHE A 91 -12.43 13.33 -15.00
N ARG A 92 -13.45 12.48 -15.21
CA ARG A 92 -13.31 11.01 -15.15
C ARG A 92 -12.40 10.48 -16.26
N PHE A 93 -12.50 11.00 -17.48
CA PHE A 93 -11.66 10.60 -18.60
C PHE A 93 -10.17 10.93 -18.37
N ILE A 94 -9.87 12.17 -17.97
CA ILE A 94 -8.49 12.59 -17.67
C ILE A 94 -7.91 11.73 -16.55
N ARG A 95 -8.72 11.43 -15.54
CA ARG A 95 -8.35 10.57 -14.42
C ARG A 95 -7.91 9.19 -14.89
N ASP A 96 -8.74 8.48 -15.64
CA ASP A 96 -8.45 7.10 -16.08
C ASP A 96 -7.26 7.04 -17.04
N LYS A 97 -6.93 8.17 -17.70
CA LYS A 97 -5.73 8.29 -18.51
C LYS A 97 -4.45 8.46 -17.69
N ILE A 98 -4.54 9.09 -16.51
CA ILE A 98 -3.40 9.34 -15.62
C ILE A 98 -3.17 8.17 -14.65
N MET A 99 -4.25 7.52 -14.18
CA MET A 99 -4.25 6.45 -13.18
C MET A 99 -4.73 5.12 -13.74
#